data_AF-A0A8H4K9B7-F1
#
_entry.id   AF-A0A8H4K9B7-F1
#
_cell.length_a   1.000
_cell.length_b   1.000
_cell.length_c   1.000
_cell.angle_alpha   90.00
_cell.angle_beta   90.00
_cell.angle_gamma   90.00
#
_symmetry.space_group_name_H-M   'P 1'
#
loop_
_entity.id
_entity.type
_entity.pdbx_description
1 polymer ?
#
loop_
_entity_poly.entity_id
_entity_poly.type
_entity_poly.pdbx_seq_one_letter_code
_entity_poly.pdbx_strand_id
1 'polypeptide(L)'
;MGGKRKASQDLRGYSLTADEDQRAALEGPPKDEMARDSRYAELYSKPPDFKQLALQDADFARLWNQHKTDFFNNPECVMQLTKTLLKLDFGLQLELPEDRLCPPVTNRHNYILWLKGLLDSSSYEKKGRKVVGLDIGTGASCIYPLMGCMERDWEFIATDIDPKSIEYARKNVALNKLEHRINVIERKPNEALIPLDDLNINSIAFTMSNPPFYGSEAELLESAKKKSRPPFTACTGAKVEMVTNGGEVAFVDRILKESLVLRERVQWYTSMFGFLTSLIEFIDKLREHNIDNYAVTEFIQGNKTRRWAAAWSFGSMRPEQHIARGIKTAISKNVLPEITEEKVIDIPVRENIGDFADRFRVELEKLDLITWEWDNGRLEGTGRAAGRVWARAWRRRKQRGETQDQNTGDTKCEFAFRVLIRVGKDNVSLRCRWLEGHDPVMFESFRGYLKKTAASIIGPRNDETMAQG
;
A
#
# COMPACT_ATOMS: atom_id res chain seq x y z
N MET A 1 37.27 -24.98 34.32
CA MET A 1 36.57 -25.67 33.21
C MET A 1 35.11 -25.23 33.22
N GLY A 2 34.76 -24.22 32.42
CA GLY A 2 33.39 -23.69 32.35
C GLY A 2 32.71 -24.15 31.06
N GLY A 3 31.75 -25.06 31.18
CA GLY A 3 30.99 -25.61 30.06
C GLY A 3 30.10 -24.56 29.39
N LYS A 4 30.32 -24.32 28.10
CA LYS A 4 29.44 -23.55 27.23
C LYS A 4 28.11 -24.30 27.07
N ARG A 5 27.02 -23.79 27.67
CA ARG A 5 25.66 -24.24 27.38
C ARG A 5 25.32 -23.85 25.94
N LYS A 6 25.10 -24.86 25.09
CA LYS A 6 24.51 -24.70 23.75
C LYS A 6 23.10 -24.13 23.91
N ALA A 7 22.86 -22.97 23.29
CA ALA A 7 21.52 -22.42 23.17
C ALA A 7 20.71 -23.30 22.22
N SER A 8 19.87 -24.17 22.79
CA SER A 8 18.70 -24.74 22.11
C SER A 8 17.87 -23.57 21.58
N GLN A 9 17.85 -23.40 20.26
CA GLN A 9 17.07 -22.37 19.60
C GLN A 9 15.65 -22.86 19.37
N ASP A 10 14.77 -21.91 19.55
CA ASP A 10 13.42 -22.11 19.98
C ASP A 10 12.48 -21.83 18.81
N LEU A 11 11.96 -22.91 18.22
CA LEU A 11 11.00 -22.92 17.11
C LEU A 11 9.59 -22.49 17.54
N ARG A 12 9.41 -21.84 18.71
CA ARG A 12 8.12 -21.50 19.34
C ARG A 12 7.19 -20.55 18.55
N GLY A 13 7.53 -20.17 17.33
CA GLY A 13 6.64 -19.45 16.39
C GLY A 13 6.03 -20.33 15.29
N TYR A 14 6.49 -21.57 15.13
CA TYR A 14 5.97 -22.53 14.16
C TYR A 14 5.04 -23.50 14.91
N SER A 15 3.74 -23.45 14.62
CA SER A 15 2.77 -24.33 15.28
C SER A 15 3.06 -25.80 14.94
N LEU A 16 2.94 -26.67 15.93
CA LEU A 16 3.06 -28.13 15.81
C LEU A 16 1.70 -28.83 15.74
N THR A 17 0.59 -28.10 15.62
CA THR A 17 -0.75 -28.70 15.54
C THR A 17 -1.14 -28.87 14.07
N ALA A 18 -1.18 -30.12 13.62
CA ALA A 18 -1.83 -30.49 12.37
C ALA A 18 -3.35 -30.40 12.58
N ASP A 19 -4.01 -29.51 11.85
CA ASP A 19 -5.39 -29.77 11.44
C ASP A 19 -5.31 -30.54 10.12
N GLU A 20 -5.75 -31.79 10.17
CA GLU A 20 -5.90 -32.67 9.00
C GLU A 20 -7.11 -32.23 8.16
N ASP A 21 -7.04 -31.07 7.51
CA ASP A 21 -7.86 -30.82 6.32
C ASP A 21 -7.42 -29.54 5.60
N GLN A 22 -6.47 -29.67 4.67
CA GLN A 22 -6.28 -28.73 3.56
C GLN A 22 -5.28 -29.29 2.55
N ARG A 23 -5.71 -30.30 1.78
CA ARG A 23 -5.17 -30.50 0.44
C ARG A 23 -5.73 -29.41 -0.48
N ALA A 24 -5.20 -28.19 -0.38
CA ALA A 24 -5.34 -27.23 -1.48
C ALA A 24 -4.43 -27.72 -2.60
N ALA A 25 -5.05 -28.37 -3.59
CA ALA A 25 -4.39 -28.76 -4.82
C ALA A 25 -3.82 -27.52 -5.54
N LEU A 26 -2.78 -27.77 -6.33
CA LEU A 26 -2.03 -26.87 -7.22
C LEU A 26 -2.90 -26.24 -8.32
N GLU A 27 -3.97 -25.56 -7.97
CA GLU A 27 -4.59 -24.60 -8.87
C GLU A 27 -3.80 -23.30 -8.71
N GLY A 28 -3.33 -22.74 -9.83
CA GLY A 28 -2.71 -21.42 -9.88
C GLY A 28 -3.60 -20.34 -9.25
N PRO A 29 -3.21 -19.06 -9.26
CA PRO A 29 -4.04 -18.01 -8.69
C PRO A 29 -5.48 -18.11 -9.23
N PRO A 30 -6.51 -17.92 -8.37
CA PRO A 30 -7.90 -17.98 -8.80
C PRO A 30 -8.15 -17.12 -10.04
N LYS A 31 -8.93 -17.64 -10.99
CA LYS A 31 -9.30 -16.88 -12.19
C LYS A 31 -10.20 -15.69 -11.86
N ASP A 32 -11.05 -15.86 -10.85
CA ASP A 32 -11.90 -14.79 -10.31
C ASP A 32 -11.06 -13.77 -9.53
N GLU A 33 -11.27 -12.49 -9.84
CA GLU A 33 -10.49 -11.38 -9.29
C GLU A 33 -10.72 -11.21 -7.77
N MET A 34 -11.96 -11.35 -7.31
CA MET A 34 -12.29 -11.20 -5.89
C MET A 34 -11.69 -12.34 -5.07
N ALA A 35 -11.82 -13.58 -5.53
CA ALA A 35 -11.21 -14.74 -4.89
C ALA A 35 -9.67 -14.64 -4.86
N ARG A 36 -9.07 -14.14 -5.95
CA ARG A 36 -7.62 -13.88 -6.02
C ARG A 36 -7.19 -12.82 -5.00
N ASP A 37 -7.95 -11.75 -4.87
CA ASP A 37 -7.66 -10.71 -3.87
C ASP A 37 -7.79 -11.19 -2.45
N SER A 38 -8.84 -11.94 -2.12
CA SER A 38 -8.99 -12.55 -0.81
C SER A 38 -7.82 -13.50 -0.50
N ARG A 39 -7.45 -14.38 -1.45
CA ARG A 39 -6.30 -15.29 -1.29
C ARG A 39 -5.03 -14.53 -0.96
N TYR A 40 -4.69 -13.50 -1.74
CA TYR A 40 -3.45 -12.75 -1.55
C TYR A 40 -3.49 -11.87 -0.28
N ALA A 41 -4.63 -11.28 0.06
CA ALA A 41 -4.76 -10.52 1.31
C ALA A 41 -4.55 -11.40 2.56
N GLU A 42 -4.94 -12.67 2.50
CA GLU A 42 -4.77 -13.65 3.59
C GLU A 42 -3.41 -14.36 3.56
N LEU A 43 -2.75 -14.40 2.39
CA LEU A 43 -1.46 -15.04 2.20
C LEU A 43 -0.42 -14.44 3.14
N TYR A 44 0.27 -15.30 3.89
CA TYR A 44 1.24 -14.94 4.91
C TYR A 44 0.71 -14.12 6.11
N SER A 45 -0.61 -14.05 6.31
CA SER A 45 -1.19 -13.64 7.59
C SER A 45 -0.76 -14.58 8.73
N LYS A 46 -0.40 -15.81 8.39
CA LYS A 46 0.26 -16.81 9.24
C LYS A 46 1.63 -17.18 8.63
N PRO A 47 2.63 -17.57 9.45
CA PRO A 47 3.91 -18.06 8.94
C PRO A 47 3.74 -19.30 8.03
N PRO A 48 4.58 -19.48 7.00
CA PRO A 48 4.55 -20.69 6.17
C PRO A 48 4.82 -21.97 6.99
N ASP A 49 4.08 -23.04 6.71
CA ASP A 49 4.31 -24.36 7.32
C ASP A 49 5.41 -25.11 6.57
N PHE A 50 6.60 -25.17 7.17
CA PHE A 50 7.76 -25.83 6.54
C PHE A 50 7.58 -27.33 6.35
N LYS A 51 6.73 -28.01 7.16
CA LYS A 51 6.41 -29.42 6.91
C LYS A 51 5.62 -29.55 5.62
N GLN A 52 4.62 -28.68 5.42
CA GLN A 52 3.83 -28.67 4.20
C GLN A 52 4.69 -28.33 2.98
N LEU A 53 5.56 -27.32 3.08
CA LEU A 53 6.50 -26.97 2.02
C LEU A 53 7.40 -28.15 1.64
N ALA A 54 7.94 -28.88 2.61
CA ALA A 54 8.79 -30.05 2.36
C ALA A 54 8.04 -31.25 1.75
N LEU A 55 6.73 -31.36 1.97
CA LEU A 55 5.91 -32.37 1.29
C LEU A 55 5.66 -32.00 -0.18
N GLN A 56 5.72 -30.71 -0.53
CA GLN A 56 5.36 -30.18 -1.84
C GLN A 56 6.57 -29.83 -2.73
N ASP A 57 7.76 -29.63 -2.14
CA ASP A 57 8.98 -29.30 -2.88
C ASP A 57 10.17 -30.12 -2.36
N ALA A 58 10.68 -31.02 -3.21
CA ALA A 58 11.75 -31.96 -2.86
C ALA A 58 13.10 -31.27 -2.62
N ASP A 59 13.40 -30.19 -3.34
CA ASP A 59 14.64 -29.42 -3.16
C ASP A 59 14.60 -28.68 -1.83
N PHE A 60 13.45 -28.10 -1.47
CA PHE A 60 13.23 -27.56 -0.14
C PHE A 60 13.38 -28.62 0.95
N ALA A 61 12.75 -29.78 0.78
CA ALA A 61 12.82 -30.88 1.75
C ALA A 61 14.26 -31.33 2.01
N ARG A 62 15.06 -31.48 0.95
CA ARG A 62 16.49 -31.83 1.03
C ARG A 62 17.24 -30.83 1.90
N LEU A 63 17.15 -29.53 1.58
CA LEU A 63 17.88 -28.49 2.29
C LEU A 63 17.40 -28.28 3.71
N TRP A 64 16.08 -28.33 3.94
CA TRP A 64 15.51 -28.20 5.28
C TRP A 64 15.95 -29.33 6.23
N ASN A 65 16.04 -30.57 5.72
CA ASN A 65 16.53 -31.70 6.49
C ASN A 65 18.04 -31.61 6.78
N GLN A 66 18.83 -31.11 5.83
CA GLN A 66 20.28 -30.95 5.96
C GLN A 66 20.67 -29.81 6.92
N HIS A 67 19.94 -28.69 6.87
CA HIS A 67 20.29 -27.44 7.57
C HIS A 67 19.29 -27.05 8.66
N LYS A 68 18.64 -28.02 9.32
CA LYS A 68 17.56 -27.73 10.28
C LYS A 68 17.95 -26.76 11.40
N THR A 69 19.22 -26.76 11.81
CA THR A 69 19.73 -25.92 12.92
C THR A 69 20.29 -24.56 12.48
N ASP A 70 20.61 -24.38 11.20
CA ASP A 70 21.25 -23.19 10.64
C ASP A 70 20.55 -22.67 9.37
N PHE A 71 19.33 -23.15 9.08
CA PHE A 71 18.59 -22.92 7.84
C PHE A 71 18.59 -21.46 7.38
N PHE A 72 18.22 -20.54 8.26
CA PHE A 72 18.14 -19.12 7.90
C PHE A 72 19.52 -18.44 7.80
N ASN A 73 20.58 -19.05 8.33
CA ASN A 73 21.95 -18.57 8.17
C ASN A 73 22.63 -19.11 6.90
N ASN A 74 22.02 -20.07 6.22
CA ASN A 74 22.53 -20.63 4.97
C ASN A 74 21.90 -19.92 3.75
N PRO A 75 22.69 -19.22 2.92
CA PRO A 75 22.22 -18.57 1.68
C PRO A 75 21.42 -19.48 0.74
N GLU A 76 21.85 -20.73 0.54
CA GLU A 76 21.21 -21.70 -0.34
C GLU A 76 19.81 -22.04 0.17
N CYS A 77 19.66 -22.22 1.49
CA CYS A 77 18.38 -22.53 2.13
C CYS A 77 17.39 -21.37 2.02
N VAL A 78 17.84 -20.13 2.24
CA VAL A 78 17.01 -18.93 2.10
C VAL A 78 16.59 -18.71 0.65
N MET A 79 17.49 -18.97 -0.29
CA MET A 79 17.19 -18.92 -1.72
C MET A 79 16.18 -20.00 -2.12
N GLN A 80 16.35 -21.23 -1.64
CA GLN A 80 15.40 -22.30 -1.91
C GLN A 80 14.02 -22.00 -1.31
N LEU A 81 13.95 -21.47 -0.09
CA LEU A 81 12.68 -21.02 0.50
C LEU A 81 12.00 -19.98 -0.41
N THR A 82 12.75 -19.00 -0.90
CA THR A 82 12.22 -17.97 -1.81
C THR A 82 11.67 -18.58 -3.10
N LYS A 83 12.42 -19.48 -3.76
CA LYS A 83 11.98 -20.20 -4.95
C LYS A 83 10.73 -21.03 -4.68
N THR A 84 10.69 -21.72 -3.54
CA THR A 84 9.58 -22.60 -3.15
C THR A 84 8.30 -21.79 -2.93
N LEU A 85 8.38 -20.68 -2.18
CA LEU A 85 7.23 -19.81 -1.94
C LEU A 85 6.71 -19.18 -3.24
N LEU A 86 7.59 -18.69 -4.12
CA LEU A 86 7.16 -18.15 -5.43
C LEU A 86 6.48 -19.22 -6.29
N LYS A 87 7.03 -20.43 -6.32
CA LYS A 87 6.49 -21.53 -7.10
C LYS A 87 5.12 -21.98 -6.59
N LEU A 88 4.99 -22.20 -5.29
CA LEU A 88 3.76 -22.74 -4.71
C LEU A 88 2.65 -21.69 -4.58
N ASP A 89 2.99 -20.47 -4.15
CA ASP A 89 1.99 -19.47 -3.80
C ASP A 89 1.61 -18.57 -4.99
N PHE A 90 2.54 -18.37 -5.93
CA PHE A 90 2.36 -17.49 -7.09
C PHE A 90 2.45 -18.21 -8.45
N GLY A 91 2.87 -19.48 -8.48
CA GLY A 91 3.12 -20.19 -9.74
C GLY A 91 4.34 -19.67 -10.50
N LEU A 92 5.25 -18.95 -9.83
CA LEU A 92 6.40 -18.30 -10.42
C LEU A 92 7.68 -19.12 -10.21
N GLN A 93 8.47 -19.26 -11.26
CA GLN A 93 9.82 -19.82 -11.18
C GLN A 93 10.86 -18.71 -11.06
N LEU A 94 11.94 -18.96 -10.33
CA LEU A 94 12.98 -17.98 -10.10
C LEU A 94 14.37 -18.61 -10.17
N GLU A 95 15.24 -17.95 -10.92
CA GLU A 95 16.68 -18.16 -10.89
C GLU A 95 17.39 -16.90 -10.39
N LEU A 96 18.40 -17.09 -9.54
CA LEU A 96 19.21 -16.00 -8.99
C LEU A 96 20.69 -16.40 -9.06
N PRO A 97 21.60 -15.44 -9.24
CA PRO A 97 23.01 -15.69 -9.04
C PRO A 97 23.35 -15.72 -7.54
N GLU A 98 24.42 -16.42 -7.18
CA GLU A 98 24.84 -16.60 -5.78
C GLU A 98 25.29 -15.30 -5.08
N ASP A 99 25.63 -14.26 -5.86
CA ASP A 99 26.22 -12.99 -5.42
C ASP A 99 25.26 -11.80 -5.54
N ARG A 100 23.94 -12.02 -5.65
CA ARG A 100 22.92 -10.97 -5.60
C ARG A 100 21.91 -11.21 -4.49
N LEU A 101 21.16 -10.16 -4.15
CA LEU A 101 20.19 -10.19 -3.07
C LEU A 101 19.08 -11.20 -3.36
N CYS A 102 18.89 -12.17 -2.45
CA CYS A 102 17.71 -13.01 -2.42
C CYS A 102 16.56 -12.28 -1.70
N PRO A 103 15.46 -11.91 -2.39
CA PRO A 103 14.41 -11.11 -1.79
C PRO A 103 13.47 -11.94 -0.88
N PRO A 104 13.19 -11.51 0.35
CA PRO A 104 12.19 -12.17 1.19
C PRO A 104 10.77 -11.96 0.65
N VAL A 105 10.15 -13.01 0.09
CA VAL A 105 8.85 -12.96 -0.63
C VAL A 105 7.76 -12.22 0.14
N THR A 106 7.60 -12.52 1.42
CA THR A 106 6.53 -11.97 2.26
C THR A 106 6.59 -10.44 2.39
N ASN A 107 7.79 -9.87 2.49
CA ASN A 107 7.96 -8.41 2.54
C ASN A 107 7.65 -7.77 1.18
N ARG A 108 8.02 -8.44 0.08
CA ARG A 108 7.77 -7.95 -1.28
C ARG A 108 6.28 -7.98 -1.59
N HIS A 109 5.59 -9.03 -1.16
CA HIS A 109 4.14 -9.17 -1.24
C HIS A 109 3.40 -8.02 -0.55
N ASN A 110 3.78 -7.69 0.69
CA ASN A 110 3.14 -6.61 1.43
C ASN A 110 3.22 -5.25 0.71
N TYR A 111 4.30 -4.99 -0.03
CA TYR A 111 4.41 -3.77 -0.82
C TYR A 111 3.44 -3.78 -2.02
N ILE A 112 3.32 -4.90 -2.73
CA ILE A 112 2.34 -5.07 -3.80
C ILE A 112 0.90 -4.89 -3.27
N LEU A 113 0.56 -5.52 -2.14
CA LEU A 113 -0.76 -5.36 -1.51
C LEU A 113 -1.06 -3.90 -1.15
N TRP A 114 -0.07 -3.19 -0.61
CA TRP A 114 -0.24 -1.78 -0.28
C TRP A 114 -0.41 -0.91 -1.53
N LEU A 115 0.34 -1.17 -2.60
CA LEU A 115 0.17 -0.51 -3.91
C LEU A 115 -1.21 -0.78 -4.51
N LYS A 116 -1.72 -2.01 -4.43
CA LYS A 116 -3.10 -2.34 -4.84
C LYS A 116 -4.10 -1.50 -4.08
N GLY A 117 -4.00 -1.46 -2.75
CA GLY A 117 -4.87 -0.63 -1.91
C GLY A 117 -4.78 0.86 -2.24
N LEU A 118 -3.58 1.36 -2.55
CA LEU A 118 -3.36 2.75 -2.96
C LEU A 118 -4.11 3.06 -4.26
N LEU A 119 -3.92 2.25 -5.31
CA LEU A 119 -4.54 2.43 -6.62
C LEU A 119 -6.07 2.23 -6.59
N ASP A 120 -6.53 1.15 -5.95
CA ASP A 120 -7.95 0.76 -5.89
C ASP A 120 -8.79 1.72 -5.03
N SER A 121 -8.14 2.54 -4.18
CA SER A 121 -8.82 3.54 -3.37
C SER A 121 -8.68 4.97 -3.91
N SER A 122 -7.77 5.25 -4.84
CA SER A 122 -7.49 6.61 -5.32
C SER A 122 -7.84 6.83 -6.80
N SER A 123 -8.93 6.20 -7.26
CA SER A 123 -9.50 6.42 -8.59
C SER A 123 -11.02 6.32 -8.57
N TYR A 124 -11.67 6.96 -9.54
CA TYR A 124 -13.09 6.73 -9.86
C TYR A 124 -13.30 5.51 -10.75
N GLU A 125 -12.23 5.01 -11.37
CA GLU A 125 -12.26 3.80 -12.18
C GLU A 125 -12.53 2.56 -11.31
N LYS A 126 -12.99 1.49 -11.96
CA LYS A 126 -13.18 0.20 -11.29
C LYS A 126 -11.85 -0.28 -10.69
N LYS A 127 -11.92 -0.86 -9.49
CA LYS A 127 -10.80 -1.61 -8.88
C LYS A 127 -10.26 -2.66 -9.84
N GLY A 128 -8.96 -2.89 -9.77
CA GLY A 128 -8.27 -3.88 -10.60
C GLY A 128 -8.13 -3.52 -12.07
N ARG A 129 -8.34 -2.25 -12.42
CA ARG A 129 -8.03 -1.72 -13.76
C ARG A 129 -6.61 -2.10 -14.22
N LYS A 130 -6.47 -2.26 -15.53
CA LYS A 130 -5.17 -2.42 -16.18
C LYS A 130 -4.35 -1.14 -15.99
N VAL A 131 -3.11 -1.29 -15.55
CA VAL A 131 -2.19 -0.17 -15.35
C VAL A 131 -0.77 -0.53 -15.74
N VAL A 132 0.02 0.49 -16.07
CA VAL A 132 1.47 0.39 -16.24
C VAL A 132 2.15 0.95 -14.98
N GLY A 133 3.10 0.21 -14.43
CA GLY A 133 3.95 0.64 -13.31
C GLY A 133 5.43 0.62 -13.68
N LEU A 134 6.24 1.35 -12.90
CA LEU A 134 7.69 1.37 -13.02
C LEU A 134 8.34 0.81 -11.76
N ASP A 135 9.17 -0.22 -11.89
CA ASP A 135 10.06 -0.72 -10.84
C ASP A 135 11.49 -0.18 -11.05
N ILE A 136 11.99 0.56 -10.06
CA ILE A 136 13.29 1.23 -10.08
C ILE A 136 14.30 0.42 -9.25
N GLY A 137 15.25 -0.22 -9.94
CA GLY A 137 16.19 -1.16 -9.32
C GLY A 137 15.54 -2.52 -9.11
N THR A 138 15.10 -3.16 -10.20
CA THR A 138 14.32 -4.41 -10.15
C THR A 138 15.14 -5.61 -9.64
N GLY A 139 16.47 -5.51 -9.70
CA GLY A 139 17.42 -6.53 -9.29
C GLY A 139 17.34 -7.79 -10.14
N ALA A 140 18.25 -8.74 -9.89
CA ALA A 140 18.29 -10.03 -10.59
C ALA A 140 16.95 -10.78 -10.52
N SER A 141 16.19 -10.58 -9.44
CA SER A 141 14.95 -11.31 -9.21
C SER A 141 13.78 -10.85 -10.07
N CYS A 142 13.72 -9.58 -10.47
CA CYS A 142 12.52 -8.98 -11.07
C CYS A 142 11.23 -9.23 -10.24
N ILE A 143 11.36 -9.38 -8.91
CA ILE A 143 10.31 -9.98 -8.07
C ILE A 143 9.03 -9.15 -8.03
N TYR A 144 9.14 -7.81 -8.01
CA TYR A 144 7.96 -6.96 -7.96
C TYR A 144 7.14 -7.01 -9.26
N PRO A 145 7.73 -6.83 -10.46
CA PRO A 145 7.04 -7.05 -11.72
C PRO A 145 6.37 -8.42 -11.83
N LEU A 146 7.10 -9.49 -11.48
CA LEU A 146 6.59 -10.86 -11.57
C LEU A 146 5.37 -11.05 -10.64
N MET A 147 5.49 -10.69 -9.36
CA MET A 147 4.38 -10.82 -8.40
C MET A 147 3.20 -9.94 -8.76
N GLY A 148 3.44 -8.67 -9.11
CA GLY A 148 2.40 -7.75 -9.53
C GLY A 148 1.59 -8.28 -10.72
N CYS A 149 2.25 -8.96 -11.66
CA CYS A 149 1.58 -9.57 -12.81
C CYS A 149 0.67 -10.74 -12.44
N MET A 150 0.95 -11.46 -11.35
CA MET A 150 0.12 -12.56 -10.87
C MET A 150 -1.11 -12.07 -10.11
N GLU A 151 -1.03 -10.93 -9.43
CA GLU A 151 -2.12 -10.42 -8.61
C GLU A 151 -3.13 -9.55 -9.39
N ARG A 152 -2.65 -8.86 -10.42
CA ARG A 152 -3.40 -7.84 -11.17
C ARG A 152 -3.04 -7.89 -12.65
N ASP A 153 -3.85 -7.27 -13.51
CA ASP A 153 -3.53 -7.03 -14.92
C ASP A 153 -2.58 -5.83 -15.08
N TRP A 154 -1.45 -5.86 -14.38
CA TRP A 154 -0.41 -4.83 -14.47
C TRP A 154 0.60 -5.10 -15.58
N GLU A 155 1.08 -4.05 -16.20
CA GLU A 155 2.30 -4.07 -17.02
C GLU A 155 3.40 -3.33 -16.27
N PHE A 156 4.63 -3.72 -16.50
CA PHE A 156 5.79 -3.17 -15.81
C PHE A 156 6.86 -2.73 -16.79
N ILE A 157 7.37 -1.52 -16.54
CA ILE A 157 8.71 -1.12 -16.93
C ILE A 157 9.59 -1.47 -15.74
N ALA A 158 10.62 -2.27 -15.96
CA ALA A 158 11.55 -2.68 -14.91
C ALA A 158 12.95 -2.19 -15.26
N THR A 159 13.54 -1.35 -14.41
CA THR A 159 14.83 -0.73 -14.67
C THR A 159 15.90 -1.22 -13.71
N ASP A 160 17.13 -1.36 -14.20
CA ASP A 160 18.30 -1.62 -13.36
C ASP A 160 19.57 -1.07 -14.02
N ILE A 161 20.62 -0.87 -13.22
CA ILE A 161 21.93 -0.39 -13.67
C ILE A 161 23.01 -1.47 -13.65
N ASP A 162 22.75 -2.61 -12.99
CA ASP A 162 23.69 -3.72 -12.91
C ASP A 162 23.44 -4.71 -14.08
N PRO A 163 24.41 -4.89 -14.99
CA PRO A 163 24.22 -5.75 -16.16
C PRO A 163 23.85 -7.20 -15.82
N LYS A 164 24.39 -7.73 -14.71
CA LYS A 164 24.08 -9.10 -14.24
C LYS A 164 22.65 -9.20 -13.72
N SER A 165 22.19 -8.20 -12.97
CA SER A 165 20.79 -8.10 -12.56
C SER A 165 19.86 -8.02 -13.77
N ILE A 166 20.20 -7.23 -14.79
CA ILE A 166 19.42 -7.13 -16.03
C ILE A 166 19.32 -8.49 -16.75
N GLU A 167 20.45 -9.21 -16.88
CA GLU A 167 20.49 -10.53 -17.50
C GLU A 167 19.54 -11.51 -16.80
N TYR A 168 19.65 -11.63 -15.47
CA TYR A 168 18.81 -12.53 -14.68
C TYR A 168 17.35 -12.08 -14.64
N ALA A 169 17.07 -10.78 -14.57
CA ALA A 169 15.72 -10.25 -14.62
C ALA A 169 15.03 -10.63 -15.94
N ARG A 170 15.70 -10.44 -17.08
CA ARG A 170 15.20 -10.86 -18.40
C ARG A 170 14.98 -12.37 -18.46
N LYS A 171 15.92 -13.15 -17.94
CA LYS A 171 15.79 -14.61 -17.85
C LYS A 171 14.56 -15.03 -17.04
N ASN A 172 14.35 -14.42 -15.88
CA ASN A 172 13.22 -14.72 -15.00
C ASN A 172 11.87 -14.32 -15.61
N VAL A 173 11.82 -13.19 -16.32
CA VAL A 173 10.62 -12.79 -17.07
C VAL A 173 10.30 -13.82 -18.15
N ALA A 174 11.30 -14.26 -18.92
CA ALA A 174 11.11 -15.26 -19.98
C ALA A 174 10.72 -16.65 -19.43
N LEU A 175 11.34 -17.06 -18.32
CA LEU A 175 11.03 -18.32 -17.64
C LEU A 175 9.55 -18.41 -17.24
N ASN A 176 8.92 -17.28 -16.92
CA ASN A 176 7.52 -17.17 -16.54
C ASN A 176 6.59 -16.73 -17.68
N LYS A 177 7.10 -16.56 -18.91
CA LYS A 177 6.32 -16.16 -20.09
C LYS A 177 5.62 -14.80 -19.94
N LEU A 178 6.28 -13.86 -19.26
CA LEU A 178 5.73 -12.53 -18.93
C LEU A 178 6.34 -11.38 -19.75
N GLU A 179 7.05 -11.68 -20.84
CA GLU A 179 7.70 -10.67 -21.71
C GLU A 179 6.70 -9.68 -22.31
N HIS A 180 5.47 -10.13 -22.54
CA HIS A 180 4.38 -9.29 -23.05
C HIS A 180 3.85 -8.27 -22.02
N ARG A 181 4.23 -8.41 -20.74
CA ARG A 181 3.80 -7.54 -19.64
C ARG A 181 4.94 -6.86 -18.90
N ILE A 182 6.16 -7.37 -19.00
CA ILE A 182 7.32 -6.84 -18.28
C ILE A 182 8.43 -6.52 -19.27
N ASN A 183 8.74 -5.23 -19.41
CA ASN A 183 9.84 -4.74 -20.21
C ASN A 183 11.04 -4.37 -19.32
N VAL A 184 12.14 -5.13 -19.43
CA VAL A 184 13.36 -4.92 -18.63
C VAL A 184 14.37 -4.06 -19.38
N ILE A 185 14.63 -2.86 -18.85
CA ILE A 185 15.42 -1.80 -19.48
C ILE A 185 16.68 -1.53 -18.65
N GLU A 186 17.83 -1.63 -19.31
CA GLU A 186 19.12 -1.26 -18.72
C GLU A 186 19.28 0.26 -18.70
N ARG A 187 19.80 0.78 -17.58
CA ARG A 187 20.05 2.21 -17.35
C ARG A 187 21.46 2.44 -16.83
N LYS A 188 21.89 3.70 -16.82
CA LYS A 188 23.16 4.13 -16.21
C LYS A 188 22.91 4.96 -14.95
N PRO A 189 23.84 4.98 -13.97
CA PRO A 189 23.64 5.68 -12.69
C PRO A 189 23.25 7.17 -12.79
N ASN A 190 23.70 7.86 -13.85
CA ASN A 190 23.48 9.29 -14.10
C ASN A 190 22.25 9.58 -14.97
N GLU A 191 21.58 8.55 -15.45
CA GLU A 191 20.35 8.71 -16.22
C GLU A 191 19.14 8.92 -15.29
N ALA A 192 18.02 9.37 -15.86
CA ALA A 192 16.77 9.54 -15.13
C ALA A 192 16.30 8.21 -14.51
N LEU A 193 15.87 8.25 -13.25
CA LEU A 193 15.28 7.11 -12.53
C LEU A 193 13.87 6.80 -13.06
N ILE A 194 13.15 7.82 -13.53
CA ILE A 194 11.79 7.74 -14.07
C ILE A 194 11.81 8.16 -15.55
N PRO A 195 12.23 7.28 -16.46
CA PRO A 195 12.57 7.63 -17.84
C PRO A 195 11.34 7.73 -18.76
N LEU A 196 10.28 8.44 -18.36
CA LEU A 196 9.05 8.53 -19.17
C LEU A 196 9.30 9.20 -20.53
N ASP A 197 10.12 10.25 -20.56
CA ASP A 197 10.45 10.97 -21.80
C ASP A 197 11.31 10.13 -22.75
N ASP A 198 12.35 9.48 -22.22
CA ASP A 198 13.22 8.58 -23.00
C ASP A 198 12.43 7.43 -23.66
N LEU A 199 11.36 6.99 -23.00
CA LEU A 199 10.51 5.89 -23.45
C LEU A 199 9.27 6.34 -24.23
N ASN A 200 9.07 7.65 -24.43
CA ASN A 200 7.85 8.20 -25.05
C ASN A 200 6.55 7.74 -24.37
N ILE A 201 6.55 7.71 -23.03
CA ILE A 201 5.40 7.32 -22.22
C ILE A 201 4.76 8.57 -21.61
N ASN A 202 3.48 8.78 -21.89
CA ASN A 202 2.75 9.95 -21.41
C ASN A 202 2.59 9.92 -19.89
N SER A 203 2.07 8.80 -19.36
CA SER A 203 1.84 8.61 -17.93
C SER A 203 1.85 7.14 -17.53
N ILE A 204 2.08 6.90 -16.24
CA ILE A 204 2.02 5.58 -15.59
C ILE A 204 1.26 5.69 -14.25
N ALA A 205 0.77 4.56 -13.73
CA ALA A 205 0.01 4.57 -12.49
C ALA A 205 0.89 4.66 -11.24
N PHE A 206 2.09 4.06 -11.26
CA PHE A 206 2.96 4.14 -10.11
C PHE A 206 4.44 3.98 -10.44
N THR A 207 5.29 4.52 -9.58
CA THR A 207 6.67 4.03 -9.41
C THR A 207 6.78 3.25 -8.11
N MET A 208 7.69 2.30 -8.07
CA MET A 208 8.09 1.61 -6.85
C MET A 208 9.61 1.42 -6.81
N SER A 209 10.16 1.43 -5.60
CA SER A 209 11.58 1.16 -5.40
C SER A 209 11.83 0.57 -4.01
N ASN A 210 12.79 -0.35 -3.95
CA ASN A 210 13.40 -0.79 -2.69
C ASN A 210 14.88 -0.38 -2.73
N PRO A 211 15.19 0.86 -2.32
CA PRO A 211 16.50 1.46 -2.55
C PRO A 211 17.62 0.76 -1.75
N PRO A 212 18.89 0.88 -2.20
CA PRO A 212 20.04 0.51 -1.39
C PRO A 212 20.04 1.31 -0.08
N PHE A 213 20.22 0.63 1.06
CA PHE A 213 19.98 1.26 2.37
C PHE A 213 21.13 2.14 2.87
N TYR A 214 22.37 1.84 2.50
CA TYR A 214 23.55 2.40 3.18
C TYR A 214 24.24 3.48 2.34
N GLY A 215 24.72 4.54 2.99
CA GLY A 215 25.48 5.62 2.37
C GLY A 215 26.91 5.24 1.99
N SER A 216 27.46 4.24 2.68
CA SER A 216 28.82 3.73 2.44
C SER A 216 29.00 2.31 2.97
N GLU A 217 30.08 1.66 2.55
CA GLU A 217 30.50 0.35 3.10
C GLU A 217 30.84 0.44 4.61
N ALA A 218 31.39 1.57 5.06
CA ALA A 218 31.66 1.80 6.48
C ALA A 218 30.36 1.80 7.31
N GLU A 219 29.31 2.44 6.79
CA GLU A 219 28.00 2.49 7.45
C GLU A 219 27.31 1.13 7.50
N LEU A 220 27.40 0.34 6.42
CA LEU A 220 26.94 -1.05 6.39
C LEU A 220 27.62 -1.89 7.49
N LEU A 221 28.95 -1.79 7.59
CA LEU A 221 29.74 -2.51 8.59
C LEU A 221 29.45 -2.02 10.02
N GLU A 222 29.25 -0.73 10.23
CA GLU A 222 28.90 -0.17 11.54
C GLU A 222 27.50 -0.59 11.99
N SER A 223 26.52 -0.57 11.08
CA SER A 223 25.17 -1.10 11.32
C SER A 223 25.20 -2.58 11.69
N ALA A 224 26.05 -3.37 11.04
CA ALA A 224 26.26 -4.77 11.39
C ALA A 224 26.87 -4.95 12.80
N LYS A 225 27.82 -4.09 13.19
CA LYS A 225 28.46 -4.11 14.52
C LYS A 225 27.53 -3.69 15.67
N LYS A 226 26.59 -2.77 15.42
CA LYS A 226 25.59 -2.31 16.42
C LYS A 226 24.55 -3.38 16.78
N LYS A 227 24.43 -4.45 15.98
CA LYS A 227 23.52 -5.56 16.27
C LYS A 227 24.22 -6.55 17.21
N SER A 228 23.63 -6.79 18.39
CA SER A 228 24.16 -7.71 19.40
C SER A 228 24.18 -9.19 18.97
N ARG A 229 23.55 -9.51 17.84
CA ARG A 229 23.54 -10.82 17.17
C ARG A 229 23.59 -10.61 15.66
N PRO A 230 24.22 -11.53 14.89
CA PRO A 230 24.14 -11.48 13.43
C PRO A 230 22.67 -11.48 12.97
N PRO A 231 22.37 -10.88 11.79
CA PRO A 231 21.03 -10.97 11.23
C PRO A 231 20.59 -12.43 11.15
N PHE A 232 19.31 -12.69 11.45
CA PHE A 232 18.76 -14.05 11.45
C PHE A 232 18.71 -14.68 10.06
N THR A 233 18.96 -13.89 9.01
CA THR A 233 18.91 -14.31 7.61
C THR A 233 20.24 -13.98 6.94
N ALA A 234 20.77 -14.91 6.15
CA ALA A 234 21.94 -14.67 5.31
C ALA A 234 21.71 -13.46 4.39
N CYS A 235 22.66 -12.53 4.37
CA CYS A 235 22.63 -11.37 3.49
C CYS A 235 23.48 -11.67 2.26
N THR A 236 22.85 -11.88 1.10
CA THR A 236 23.53 -12.20 -0.17
C THR A 236 23.65 -10.99 -1.11
N GLY A 237 23.20 -9.81 -0.69
CA GLY A 237 23.17 -8.61 -1.53
C GLY A 237 24.57 -8.18 -1.99
N ALA A 238 24.70 -7.87 -3.28
CA ALA A 238 25.91 -7.26 -3.82
C ALA A 238 26.09 -5.83 -3.27
N LYS A 239 27.32 -5.32 -3.27
CA LYS A 239 27.60 -3.93 -2.84
C LYS A 239 26.74 -2.90 -3.56
N VAL A 240 26.54 -3.09 -4.86
CA VAL A 240 25.71 -2.22 -5.72
C VAL A 240 24.22 -2.21 -5.35
N GLU A 241 23.72 -3.27 -4.67
CA GLU A 241 22.33 -3.38 -4.21
C GLU A 241 22.15 -2.91 -2.76
N MET A 242 23.25 -2.68 -2.03
CA MET A 242 23.23 -2.34 -0.61
C MET A 242 23.71 -0.92 -0.31
N VAL A 243 24.57 -0.35 -1.16
CA VAL A 243 25.20 0.96 -0.94
C VAL A 243 24.86 1.92 -2.08
N THR A 244 24.47 3.15 -1.72
CA THR A 244 24.29 4.28 -2.64
C THR A 244 24.83 5.55 -1.98
N ASN A 245 25.36 6.51 -2.75
CA ASN A 245 25.89 7.74 -2.15
C ASN A 245 24.78 8.53 -1.44
N GLY A 246 24.99 8.87 -0.17
CA GLY A 246 23.99 9.54 0.68
C GLY A 246 22.86 8.64 1.21
N GLY A 247 22.96 7.32 0.98
CA GLY A 247 22.06 6.30 1.53
C GLY A 247 20.65 6.35 0.95
N GLU A 248 19.71 5.67 1.61
CA GLU A 248 18.34 5.58 1.11
C GLU A 248 17.66 6.95 0.98
N VAL A 249 17.96 7.91 1.87
CA VAL A 249 17.35 9.24 1.80
C VAL A 249 17.77 9.99 0.54
N ALA A 250 19.06 10.00 0.18
CA ALA A 250 19.52 10.68 -1.04
C ALA A 250 18.99 10.02 -2.32
N PHE A 251 18.81 8.71 -2.31
CA PHE A 251 18.22 8.01 -3.44
C PHE A 251 16.74 8.39 -3.61
N VAL A 252 15.95 8.35 -2.55
CA VAL A 252 14.53 8.73 -2.64
C VAL A 252 14.37 10.24 -2.90
N ASP A 253 15.31 11.07 -2.45
CA ASP A 253 15.37 12.50 -2.79
C ASP A 253 15.53 12.74 -4.30
N ARG A 254 16.27 11.89 -5.02
CA ARG A 254 16.31 11.94 -6.50
C ARG A 254 14.96 11.63 -7.11
N ILE A 255 14.26 10.60 -6.62
CA ILE A 255 12.89 10.27 -7.07
C ILE A 255 11.95 11.45 -6.80
N LEU A 256 12.05 12.09 -5.63
CA LEU A 256 11.28 13.28 -5.30
C LEU A 256 11.56 14.43 -6.28
N LYS A 257 12.84 14.72 -6.56
CA LYS A 257 13.23 15.77 -7.53
C LYS A 257 12.67 15.51 -8.93
N GLU A 258 12.75 14.28 -9.43
CA GLU A 258 12.15 13.91 -10.71
C GLU A 258 10.61 14.01 -10.67
N SER A 259 9.99 13.64 -9.54
CA SER A 259 8.54 13.74 -9.35
C SER A 259 8.05 15.19 -9.36
N LEU A 260 8.85 16.16 -8.89
CA LEU A 260 8.49 17.59 -8.94
C LEU A 260 8.39 18.11 -10.38
N VAL A 261 9.07 17.47 -11.32
CA VAL A 261 9.01 17.79 -12.76
C VAL A 261 7.88 16.99 -13.44
N LEU A 262 7.82 15.69 -13.19
CA LEU A 262 6.86 14.78 -13.85
C LEU A 262 5.42 14.93 -13.33
N ARG A 263 5.27 15.37 -12.08
CA ARG A 263 3.99 15.73 -11.46
C ARG A 263 2.94 14.64 -11.63
N GLU A 264 1.77 14.96 -12.19
CA GLU A 264 0.64 14.04 -12.36
C GLU A 264 0.84 13.01 -13.49
N ARG A 265 1.98 13.02 -14.21
CA ARG A 265 2.34 11.94 -15.15
C ARG A 265 2.57 10.59 -14.46
N VAL A 266 2.79 10.59 -13.15
CA VAL A 266 2.72 9.38 -12.32
C VAL A 266 1.62 9.59 -11.30
N GLN A 267 0.63 8.70 -11.24
CA GLN A 267 -0.43 8.82 -10.23
C GLN A 267 0.13 8.68 -8.81
N TRP A 268 1.02 7.70 -8.56
CA TRP A 268 1.70 7.54 -7.27
C TRP A 268 3.19 7.26 -7.39
N TYR A 269 4.01 8.12 -6.82
CA TYR A 269 5.43 7.82 -6.60
C TYR A 269 5.56 7.08 -5.27
N THR A 270 6.30 5.97 -5.22
CA THR A 270 6.46 5.22 -3.97
C THR A 270 7.90 4.73 -3.77
N SER A 271 8.31 4.61 -2.50
CA SER A 271 9.57 3.96 -2.13
C SER A 271 9.46 3.28 -0.77
N MET A 272 10.18 2.16 -0.62
CA MET A 272 10.42 1.51 0.66
C MET A 272 11.57 2.20 1.41
N PHE A 273 11.53 2.11 2.74
CA PHE A 273 12.58 2.57 3.65
C PHE A 273 12.99 1.45 4.61
N GLY A 274 14.30 1.30 4.77
CA GLY A 274 14.96 0.41 5.73
C GLY A 274 14.96 0.95 7.15
N PHE A 275 14.98 2.28 7.33
CA PHE A 275 15.01 2.95 8.62
C PHE A 275 13.83 3.93 8.80
N LEU A 276 13.22 3.93 10.00
CA LEU A 276 12.14 4.86 10.34
C LEU A 276 12.61 6.32 10.35
N THR A 277 13.86 6.57 10.74
CA THR A 277 14.45 7.92 10.74
C THR A 277 14.51 8.51 9.34
N SER A 278 14.87 7.68 8.35
CA SER A 278 14.91 8.07 6.94
C SER A 278 13.53 8.38 6.38
N LEU A 279 12.50 7.63 6.79
CA LEU A 279 11.11 7.97 6.47
C LEU A 279 10.72 9.32 7.06
N ILE A 280 11.00 9.56 8.34
CA ILE A 280 10.64 10.82 9.02
C ILE A 280 11.25 12.01 8.29
N GLU A 281 12.55 11.95 8.01
CA GLU A 281 13.25 12.99 7.24
C GLU A 281 12.64 13.20 5.85
N PHE A 282 12.28 12.12 5.16
CA PHE A 282 11.64 12.22 3.85
C PHE A 282 10.25 12.88 3.90
N ILE A 283 9.46 12.60 4.93
CA ILE A 283 8.14 13.25 5.10
C ILE A 283 8.30 14.76 5.35
N ASP A 284 9.33 15.19 6.07
CA ASP A 284 9.62 16.61 6.24
C ASP A 284 9.94 17.28 4.90
N LYS A 285 10.70 16.62 4.01
CA LYS A 285 10.93 17.10 2.64
C LYS A 285 9.64 17.19 1.80
N LEU A 286 8.74 16.21 1.92
CA LEU A 286 7.43 16.30 1.23
C LEU A 286 6.67 17.57 1.67
N ARG A 287 6.71 17.89 2.96
CA ARG A 287 6.06 19.09 3.53
C ARG A 287 6.74 20.38 3.07
N GLU A 288 8.06 20.43 3.04
CA GLU A 288 8.83 21.57 2.53
C GLU A 288 8.46 21.89 1.07
N HIS A 289 8.16 20.86 0.27
CA HIS A 289 7.69 20.99 -1.10
C HIS A 289 6.16 21.15 -1.25
N ASN A 290 5.42 21.33 -0.14
CA ASN A 290 3.96 21.46 -0.10
C ASN A 290 3.21 20.28 -0.76
N ILE A 291 3.74 19.05 -0.62
CA ILE A 291 3.08 17.83 -1.08
C ILE A 291 2.15 17.34 0.03
N ASP A 292 0.87 17.68 -0.09
CA ASP A 292 -0.16 17.33 0.89
C ASP A 292 -0.78 15.94 0.68
N ASN A 293 -0.57 15.32 -0.49
CA ASN A 293 -1.14 14.01 -0.82
C ASN A 293 -0.08 12.93 -0.75
N TYR A 294 0.01 12.33 0.44
CA TYR A 294 0.94 11.25 0.69
C TYR A 294 0.32 10.17 1.60
N ALA A 295 0.94 8.99 1.59
CA ALA A 295 0.56 7.83 2.38
C ALA A 295 1.81 7.18 2.98
N VAL A 296 1.68 6.63 4.18
CA VAL A 296 2.76 5.91 4.86
C VAL A 296 2.26 4.60 5.46
N THR A 297 3.12 3.58 5.44
CA THR A 297 2.80 2.27 6.02
C THR A 297 4.02 1.62 6.67
N GLU A 298 3.77 0.59 7.47
CA GLU A 298 4.82 -0.29 7.99
C GLU A 298 4.55 -1.75 7.59
N PHE A 299 5.58 -2.42 7.09
CA PHE A 299 5.58 -3.84 6.79
C PHE A 299 6.30 -4.57 7.92
N ILE A 300 5.53 -5.36 8.68
CA ILE A 300 6.05 -6.14 9.82
C ILE A 300 6.17 -7.59 9.39
N GLN A 301 7.38 -8.14 9.48
CA GLN A 301 7.69 -9.53 9.14
C GLN A 301 8.32 -10.22 10.34
N GLY A 302 7.59 -11.19 10.91
CA GLY A 302 7.94 -11.80 12.19
C GLY A 302 8.02 -10.77 13.33
N ASN A 303 8.85 -11.07 14.33
CA ASN A 303 8.90 -10.27 15.56
C ASN A 303 9.88 -9.08 15.51
N LYS A 304 10.68 -8.94 14.45
CA LYS A 304 11.85 -8.02 14.45
C LYS A 304 12.02 -7.20 13.18
N THR A 305 11.71 -7.75 12.01
CA THR A 305 11.96 -7.05 10.76
C THR A 305 10.81 -6.09 10.48
N ARG A 306 11.13 -4.80 10.48
CA ARG A 306 10.24 -3.74 10.04
C ARG A 306 10.83 -3.07 8.81
N ARG A 307 9.96 -2.78 7.86
CA ARG A 307 10.22 -1.85 6.76
C ARG A 307 9.10 -0.83 6.74
N TRP A 308 9.37 0.33 6.20
CA TRP A 308 8.37 1.36 6.00
C TRP A 308 8.25 1.63 4.51
N ALA A 309 7.17 2.26 4.11
CA ALA A 309 7.05 2.80 2.76
C ALA A 309 6.33 4.15 2.81
N ALA A 310 6.72 5.02 1.88
CA ALA A 310 6.02 6.27 1.60
C ALA A 310 5.52 6.24 0.16
N ALA A 311 4.38 6.89 -0.05
CA ALA A 311 3.83 7.16 -1.35
C ALA A 311 3.41 8.63 -1.39
N TRP A 312 3.60 9.31 -2.51
CA TRP A 312 3.15 10.68 -2.70
C TRP A 312 2.59 10.87 -4.11
N SER A 313 1.68 11.83 -4.22
CA SER A 313 0.98 12.17 -5.45
C SER A 313 0.82 13.67 -5.57
N PHE A 314 0.79 14.16 -6.80
CA PHE A 314 0.37 15.52 -7.13
C PHE A 314 -1.10 15.59 -7.53
N GLY A 315 -1.74 14.43 -7.74
CA GLY A 315 -3.16 14.33 -8.03
C GLY A 315 -4.03 14.55 -6.78
N SER A 316 -5.31 14.82 -7.02
CA SER A 316 -6.29 15.16 -5.99
C SER A 316 -6.94 13.94 -5.32
N MET A 317 -6.81 12.75 -5.90
CA MET A 317 -7.46 11.54 -5.39
C MET A 317 -6.81 11.04 -4.10
N ARG A 318 -7.64 10.81 -3.08
CA ARG A 318 -7.21 10.43 -1.74
C ARG A 318 -7.35 8.93 -1.48
N PRO A 319 -6.31 8.25 -0.97
CA PRO A 319 -6.43 6.85 -0.60
C PRO A 319 -7.30 6.65 0.64
N GLU A 320 -7.78 5.42 0.82
CA GLU A 320 -8.51 5.03 2.03
C GLU A 320 -7.66 5.21 3.29
N GLN A 321 -8.30 5.53 4.41
CA GLN A 321 -7.64 5.89 5.68
C GLN A 321 -6.61 4.85 6.14
N HIS A 322 -6.96 3.57 6.07
CA HIS A 322 -6.08 2.49 6.52
C HIS A 322 -4.88 2.25 5.59
N ILE A 323 -4.99 2.66 4.32
CA ILE A 323 -3.90 2.64 3.34
C ILE A 323 -2.99 3.86 3.53
N ALA A 324 -3.59 5.03 3.72
CA ALA A 324 -2.89 6.31 3.91
C ALA A 324 -2.08 6.35 5.22
N ARG A 325 -2.64 5.76 6.29
CA ARG A 325 -2.13 5.88 7.66
C ARG A 325 -1.85 4.50 8.27
N GLY A 326 -1.04 3.71 7.58
CA GLY A 326 -0.71 2.32 7.93
C GLY A 326 0.27 2.14 9.09
N ILE A 327 0.91 3.20 9.59
CA ILE A 327 1.86 3.14 10.71
C ILE A 327 1.12 3.19 12.06
N LYS A 328 1.25 2.15 12.87
CA LYS A 328 0.50 2.00 14.14
C LYS A 328 1.27 2.46 15.38
N THR A 329 2.60 2.51 15.32
CA THR A 329 3.44 2.81 16.50
C THR A 329 3.33 4.29 16.90
N ALA A 330 3.04 4.57 18.18
CA ALA A 330 2.73 5.92 18.67
C ALA A 330 3.86 6.96 18.52
N ILE A 331 5.12 6.51 18.48
CA ILE A 331 6.32 7.36 18.37
C ILE A 331 6.36 8.15 17.04
N SER A 332 5.61 7.71 16.02
CA SER A 332 5.66 8.24 14.66
C SER A 332 4.36 8.88 14.19
N LYS A 333 3.42 9.24 15.08
CA LYS A 333 2.18 9.93 14.66
C LYS A 333 2.44 11.24 13.90
N ASN A 334 3.57 11.89 14.16
CA ASN A 334 3.98 13.12 13.47
C ASN A 334 4.27 12.94 11.98
N VAL A 335 4.39 11.71 11.47
CA VAL A 335 4.56 11.49 10.01
C VAL A 335 3.26 11.19 9.29
N LEU A 336 2.15 10.94 9.99
CA LEU A 336 0.91 10.52 9.34
C LEU A 336 0.32 11.67 8.51
N PRO A 337 -0.15 11.41 7.26
CA PRO A 337 -0.87 12.40 6.44
C PRO A 337 -2.22 12.74 7.04
N GLU A 338 -2.91 13.75 6.51
CA GLU A 338 -4.26 14.12 6.94
C GLU A 338 -5.26 12.95 6.95
N ILE A 339 -6.30 13.05 7.79
CA ILE A 339 -7.35 12.02 7.88
C ILE A 339 -8.20 12.05 6.62
N THR A 340 -8.39 10.89 5.98
CA THR A 340 -9.23 10.73 4.77
C THR A 340 -10.54 10.02 5.05
N GLU A 341 -10.73 9.37 6.20
CA GLU A 341 -12.01 8.78 6.60
C GLU A 341 -12.22 8.90 8.11
N GLU A 342 -13.43 9.28 8.52
CA GLU A 342 -13.80 9.32 9.92
C GLU A 342 -15.27 8.99 10.16
N LYS A 343 -15.54 8.49 11.37
CA LYS A 343 -16.89 8.36 11.90
C LYS A 343 -17.41 9.74 12.33
N VAL A 344 -18.53 10.16 11.77
CA VAL A 344 -19.15 11.45 12.03
C VAL A 344 -19.95 11.43 13.33
N ILE A 345 -20.82 10.42 13.49
CA ILE A 345 -21.72 10.26 14.65
C ILE A 345 -22.19 8.82 14.77
N ASP A 346 -22.39 8.36 16.02
CA ASP A 346 -23.17 7.14 16.32
C ASP A 346 -24.63 7.51 16.52
N ILE A 347 -25.50 6.72 15.91
CA ILE A 347 -26.94 6.86 15.87
C ILE A 347 -27.52 5.67 16.66
N PRO A 348 -28.37 5.91 17.66
CA PRO A 348 -29.04 4.83 18.38
C PRO A 348 -29.91 4.00 17.43
N VAL A 349 -29.99 2.68 17.66
CA VAL A 349 -30.75 1.71 16.83
C VAL A 349 -32.28 1.89 16.96
N ARG A 350 -32.75 3.00 17.57
CA ARG A 350 -34.18 3.22 17.86
C ARG A 350 -35.00 3.65 16.63
N GLU A 351 -34.34 4.09 15.56
CA GLU A 351 -35.01 4.57 14.34
C GLU A 351 -35.04 3.50 13.24
N ASN A 352 -36.06 3.56 12.39
CA ASN A 352 -36.04 2.89 11.10
C ASN A 352 -34.87 3.47 10.30
N ILE A 353 -33.83 2.65 10.10
CA ILE A 353 -32.59 3.03 9.42
C ILE A 353 -32.88 3.52 8.00
N GLY A 354 -33.90 2.94 7.34
CA GLY A 354 -34.37 3.39 6.03
C GLY A 354 -34.85 4.83 6.06
N ASP A 355 -35.71 5.18 7.03
CA ASP A 355 -36.24 6.54 7.17
C ASP A 355 -35.13 7.56 7.48
N PHE A 356 -34.17 7.20 8.35
CA PHE A 356 -32.99 8.04 8.60
C PHE A 356 -32.18 8.24 7.32
N ALA A 357 -31.88 7.14 6.60
CA ALA A 357 -31.08 7.18 5.38
C ALA A 357 -31.75 8.02 4.29
N ASP A 358 -33.07 7.88 4.09
CA ASP A 358 -33.83 8.67 3.12
C ASP A 358 -33.85 10.15 3.47
N ARG A 359 -34.13 10.51 4.73
CA ARG A 359 -34.09 11.90 5.17
C ARG A 359 -32.70 12.50 5.01
N PHE A 360 -31.66 11.73 5.35
CA PHE A 360 -30.27 12.17 5.23
C PHE A 360 -29.87 12.37 3.77
N ARG A 361 -30.20 11.43 2.88
CA ARG A 361 -30.02 11.55 1.43
C ARG A 361 -30.69 12.82 0.89
N VAL A 362 -31.95 13.05 1.23
CA VAL A 362 -32.73 14.22 0.79
C VAL A 362 -32.10 15.54 1.25
N GLU A 363 -31.49 15.61 2.43
CA GLU A 363 -30.77 16.82 2.86
C GLU A 363 -29.51 17.10 2.04
N LEU A 364 -28.79 16.05 1.62
CA LEU A 364 -27.60 16.19 0.78
C LEU A 364 -27.97 16.53 -0.67
N GLU A 365 -29.10 16.03 -1.19
CA GLU A 365 -29.63 16.37 -2.53
C GLU A 365 -29.92 17.86 -2.70
N LYS A 366 -30.14 18.60 -1.61
CA LYS A 366 -30.34 20.07 -1.65
C LYS A 366 -29.04 20.84 -1.87
N LEU A 367 -27.89 20.20 -1.75
CA LEU A 367 -26.60 20.84 -1.98
C LEU A 367 -26.37 21.05 -3.47
N ASP A 368 -25.63 22.11 -3.78
CA ASP A 368 -25.28 22.50 -5.15
C ASP A 368 -24.09 21.66 -5.68
N LEU A 369 -24.26 20.34 -5.73
CA LEU A 369 -23.23 19.40 -6.11
C LEU A 369 -23.11 19.29 -7.64
N ILE A 370 -21.88 19.06 -8.12
CA ILE A 370 -21.59 18.73 -9.53
C ILE A 370 -22.25 17.38 -9.85
N THR A 371 -22.06 16.39 -8.98
CA THR A 371 -22.74 15.10 -9.04
C THR A 371 -23.13 14.64 -7.65
N TRP A 372 -24.24 13.90 -7.57
CA TRP A 372 -24.70 13.22 -6.37
C TRP A 372 -25.32 11.88 -6.76
N GLU A 373 -24.77 10.80 -6.21
CA GLU A 373 -25.24 9.44 -6.46
C GLU A 373 -25.46 8.74 -5.12
N TRP A 374 -26.53 7.95 -5.02
CA TRP A 374 -26.87 7.21 -3.81
C TRP A 374 -27.19 5.75 -4.14
N ASP A 375 -26.57 4.83 -3.40
CA ASP A 375 -26.83 3.39 -3.46
C ASP A 375 -27.66 2.98 -2.24
N ASN A 376 -28.94 2.66 -2.48
CA ASN A 376 -29.87 2.23 -1.44
C ASN A 376 -29.50 0.89 -0.81
N GLY A 377 -28.90 -0.03 -1.57
CA GLY A 377 -28.51 -1.35 -1.07
C GLY A 377 -27.30 -1.29 -0.14
N ARG A 378 -26.38 -0.35 -0.41
CA ARG A 378 -25.18 -0.14 0.41
C ARG A 378 -25.34 0.92 1.48
N LEU A 379 -26.37 1.77 1.39
CA LEU A 379 -26.55 2.98 2.18
C LEU A 379 -25.32 3.90 2.08
N GLU A 380 -24.86 4.11 0.86
CA GLU A 380 -23.68 4.91 0.54
C GLU A 380 -24.04 6.00 -0.49
N GLY A 381 -23.52 7.20 -0.28
CA GLY A 381 -23.69 8.33 -1.19
C GLY A 381 -22.36 8.92 -1.61
N THR A 382 -22.17 9.23 -2.89
CA THR A 382 -20.96 9.89 -3.40
C THR A 382 -21.33 11.24 -4.00
N GLY A 383 -20.65 12.29 -3.56
CA GLY A 383 -20.87 13.66 -4.02
C GLY A 383 -19.60 14.34 -4.50
N ARG A 384 -19.72 15.18 -5.53
CA ARG A 384 -18.65 16.03 -6.07
C ARG A 384 -19.07 17.49 -5.99
N ALA A 385 -18.17 18.37 -5.59
CA ALA A 385 -18.46 19.77 -5.34
C ALA A 385 -17.39 20.68 -5.95
N ALA A 386 -17.84 21.81 -6.50
CA ALA A 386 -16.98 22.88 -7.00
C ALA A 386 -16.41 23.78 -5.87
N GLY A 387 -16.64 23.42 -4.61
CA GLY A 387 -16.22 24.17 -3.44
C GLY A 387 -17.06 23.85 -2.21
N ARG A 388 -17.13 24.78 -1.25
CA ARG A 388 -17.85 24.60 0.03
C ARG A 388 -19.35 24.85 -0.09
N VAL A 389 -20.04 24.01 -0.86
CA VAL A 389 -21.47 24.18 -1.22
C VAL A 389 -22.43 24.10 -0.03
N TRP A 390 -22.01 23.49 1.09
CA TRP A 390 -22.73 23.44 2.36
C TRP A 390 -22.53 24.69 3.23
N ALA A 391 -21.64 25.60 2.87
CA ALA A 391 -21.40 26.82 3.63
C ALA A 391 -22.55 27.84 3.44
N ARG A 392 -22.87 28.58 4.50
CA ARG A 392 -23.88 29.66 4.43
C ARG A 392 -23.52 30.72 3.39
N ALA A 393 -22.23 31.03 3.24
CA ALA A 393 -21.75 32.00 2.26
C ALA A 393 -22.06 31.57 0.82
N TRP A 394 -21.85 30.29 0.48
CA TRP A 394 -22.18 29.74 -0.84
C TRP A 394 -23.68 29.89 -1.14
N ARG A 395 -24.53 29.43 -0.22
CA ARG A 395 -25.99 29.50 -0.38
C ARG A 395 -26.51 30.92 -0.56
N ARG A 396 -25.92 31.91 0.13
CA ARG A 396 -26.30 33.34 -0.03
C ARG A 396 -25.91 33.90 -1.39
N ARG A 397 -24.72 33.57 -1.90
CA ARG A 397 -24.28 34.01 -3.24
C ARG A 397 -25.19 33.45 -4.33
N LYS A 398 -25.54 32.16 -4.22
CA LYS A 398 -26.50 31.51 -5.14
C LYS A 398 -27.88 32.20 -5.12
N GLN A 399 -28.40 32.52 -3.94
CA GLN A 399 -29.68 33.25 -3.81
C GLN A 399 -29.65 34.67 -4.42
N ARG A 400 -28.48 35.29 -4.52
CA ARG A 400 -28.29 36.61 -5.15
C ARG A 400 -28.07 36.53 -6.66
N GLY A 401 -28.04 35.32 -7.24
CA GLY A 401 -27.73 35.12 -8.66
C GLY A 401 -26.27 35.42 -9.02
N GLU A 402 -25.36 35.47 -8.04
CA GLU A 402 -23.94 35.81 -8.23
C GLU A 402 -23.09 34.62 -8.69
N THR A 403 -23.66 33.41 -8.68
CA THR A 403 -23.06 32.22 -9.30
C THR A 403 -23.47 32.20 -10.77
N GLN A 404 -22.55 32.53 -11.67
CA GLN A 404 -22.75 32.32 -13.12
C GLN A 404 -23.19 30.87 -13.37
N ASP A 405 -24.14 30.68 -14.28
CA ASP A 405 -24.54 29.37 -14.81
C ASP A 405 -23.29 28.65 -15.35
N GLN A 406 -22.67 27.82 -14.51
CA GLN A 406 -21.60 26.90 -14.91
C GLN A 406 -22.22 25.63 -15.52
N ASN A 407 -23.22 25.82 -16.38
CA ASN A 407 -23.85 24.76 -17.16
C ASN A 407 -23.02 24.42 -18.40
N THR A 408 -21.72 24.27 -18.19
CA THR A 408 -20.74 23.77 -19.15
C THR A 408 -20.06 22.60 -18.47
N GLY A 409 -19.97 21.45 -19.13
CA GLY A 409 -19.48 20.18 -18.57
C GLY A 409 -18.02 20.13 -18.09
N ASP A 410 -17.45 21.28 -17.70
CA ASP A 410 -16.03 21.50 -17.37
C ASP A 410 -15.84 22.10 -15.96
N THR A 411 -16.86 22.05 -15.11
CA THR A 411 -16.75 22.53 -13.72
C THR A 411 -15.74 21.69 -12.95
N LYS A 412 -14.62 22.29 -12.57
CA LYS A 412 -13.56 21.65 -11.80
C LYS A 412 -14.07 21.20 -10.43
N CYS A 413 -13.84 19.92 -10.10
CA CYS A 413 -14.11 19.38 -8.77
C CYS A 413 -13.02 19.88 -7.80
N GLU A 414 -13.42 20.56 -6.73
CA GLU A 414 -12.51 20.97 -5.65
C GLU A 414 -12.56 20.00 -4.47
N PHE A 415 -13.68 19.30 -4.31
CA PHE A 415 -13.90 18.36 -3.21
C PHE A 415 -14.89 17.28 -3.58
N ALA A 416 -14.50 16.03 -3.39
CA ALA A 416 -15.42 14.90 -3.46
C ALA A 416 -15.40 14.08 -2.18
N PHE A 417 -16.54 13.50 -1.87
CA PHE A 417 -16.75 12.75 -0.64
C PHE A 417 -17.62 11.52 -0.85
N ARG A 418 -17.48 10.56 0.06
CA ARG A 418 -18.44 9.47 0.24
C ARG A 418 -18.99 9.50 1.65
N VAL A 419 -20.30 9.42 1.79
CA VAL A 419 -20.98 9.19 3.07
C VAL A 419 -21.47 7.76 3.12
N LEU A 420 -21.37 7.12 4.28
CA LEU A 420 -21.74 5.73 4.46
C LEU A 420 -22.48 5.55 5.78
N ILE A 421 -23.61 4.84 5.76
CA ILE A 421 -24.35 4.46 6.96
C ILE A 421 -24.05 2.98 7.23
N ARG A 422 -23.32 2.71 8.32
CA ARG A 422 -22.95 1.35 8.71
C ARG A 422 -23.81 0.88 9.87
N VAL A 423 -24.55 -0.20 9.67
CA VAL A 423 -25.36 -0.86 10.69
C VAL A 423 -24.47 -1.87 11.44
N GLY A 424 -24.17 -1.57 12.69
CA GLY A 424 -23.49 -2.48 13.63
C GLY A 424 -24.50 -3.24 14.50
N LYS A 425 -23.99 -4.10 15.38
CA LYS A 425 -24.83 -4.87 16.32
C LYS A 425 -25.58 -3.97 17.30
N ASP A 426 -24.91 -2.96 17.84
CA ASP A 426 -25.43 -2.12 18.93
C ASP A 426 -25.60 -0.65 18.54
N ASN A 427 -25.15 -0.25 17.35
CA ASN A 427 -25.25 1.12 16.86
C ASN A 427 -25.33 1.19 15.33
N VAL A 428 -25.85 2.30 14.83
CA VAL A 428 -25.69 2.71 13.44
C VAL A 428 -24.67 3.83 13.42
N SER A 429 -23.71 3.82 12.50
CA SER A 429 -22.71 4.87 12.41
C SER A 429 -22.74 5.56 11.06
N LEU A 430 -22.80 6.89 11.07
CA LEU A 430 -22.55 7.70 9.89
C LEU A 430 -21.06 7.94 9.75
N ARG A 431 -20.50 7.58 8.60
CA ARG A 431 -19.09 7.80 8.25
C ARG A 431 -18.98 8.70 7.03
N CYS A 432 -17.86 9.40 6.93
CA CYS A 432 -17.51 10.22 5.78
C CYS A 432 -16.08 9.93 5.35
N ARG A 433 -15.88 9.83 4.04
CA ARG A 433 -14.60 9.65 3.38
C ARG A 433 -14.33 10.81 2.43
N TRP A 434 -13.15 11.39 2.51
CA TRP A 434 -12.59 12.34 1.54
C TRP A 434 -12.06 11.56 0.33
N LEU A 435 -12.61 11.82 -0.86
CA LEU A 435 -12.24 11.13 -2.09
C LEU A 435 -11.31 11.95 -2.98
N GLU A 436 -11.58 13.24 -3.14
CA GLU A 436 -10.87 14.14 -4.06
C GLU A 436 -10.67 15.51 -3.40
N GLY A 437 -9.49 16.11 -3.56
CA GLY A 437 -9.19 17.51 -3.21
C GLY A 437 -7.92 17.68 -2.38
N HIS A 438 -7.51 18.93 -2.18
CA HIS A 438 -6.28 19.29 -1.44
C HIS A 438 -6.49 20.00 -0.10
N ASP A 439 -7.70 20.49 0.19
CA ASP A 439 -7.98 21.30 1.39
C ASP A 439 -8.53 20.46 2.56
N PRO A 440 -7.73 20.11 3.58
CA PRO A 440 -8.23 19.38 4.76
C PRO A 440 -9.24 20.20 5.58
N VAL A 441 -9.18 21.54 5.54
CA VAL A 441 -10.16 22.40 6.20
C VAL A 441 -11.53 22.27 5.53
N MET A 442 -11.57 21.99 4.23
CA MET A 442 -12.81 21.68 3.52
C MET A 442 -13.43 20.39 4.04
N PHE A 443 -12.63 19.33 4.21
CA PHE A 443 -13.10 18.07 4.79
C PHE A 443 -13.62 18.24 6.22
N GLU A 444 -12.85 18.91 7.09
CA GLU A 444 -13.23 19.26 8.47
C GLU A 444 -14.59 19.98 8.50
N SER A 445 -14.74 21.01 7.66
CA SER A 445 -15.98 21.78 7.52
C SER A 445 -17.16 20.92 7.10
N PHE A 446 -16.95 20.02 6.13
CA PHE A 446 -18.00 19.12 5.64
C PHE A 446 -18.47 18.15 6.72
N ARG A 447 -17.55 17.56 7.49
CA ARG A 447 -17.91 16.70 8.63
C ARG A 447 -18.76 17.45 9.65
N GLY A 448 -18.42 18.70 9.94
CA GLY A 448 -19.21 19.56 10.83
C GLY A 448 -20.62 19.81 10.31
N TYR A 449 -20.80 19.92 8.99
CA TYR A 449 -22.11 19.98 8.34
C TYR A 449 -22.86 18.65 8.50
N LEU A 450 -22.25 17.52 8.13
CA LEU A 450 -22.87 16.19 8.23
C LEU A 450 -23.36 15.88 9.65
N LYS A 451 -22.55 16.19 10.66
CA LYS A 451 -22.91 15.99 12.07
C LYS A 451 -24.15 16.78 12.46
N LYS A 452 -24.27 18.04 12.02
CA LYS A 452 -25.44 18.89 12.29
C LYS A 452 -26.68 18.37 11.56
N THR A 453 -26.52 17.97 10.29
CA THR A 453 -27.61 17.38 9.50
C THR A 453 -28.14 16.12 10.16
N ALA A 454 -27.26 15.16 10.48
CA ALA A 454 -27.64 13.92 11.16
C ALA A 454 -28.33 14.18 12.51
N ALA A 455 -27.78 15.06 13.35
CA ALA A 455 -28.38 15.41 14.64
C ALA A 455 -29.78 16.05 14.49
N SER A 456 -30.00 16.86 13.44
CA SER A 456 -31.31 17.47 13.17
C SER A 456 -32.37 16.45 12.72
N ILE A 457 -31.96 15.34 12.11
CA ILE A 457 -32.85 14.28 11.66
C ILE A 457 -33.32 13.43 12.85
N ILE A 458 -32.39 13.10 13.76
CA ILE A 458 -32.63 12.26 14.94
C ILE A 458 -33.50 12.98 15.99
N GLY A 459 -33.44 14.31 16.06
CA GLY A 459 -34.15 15.10 17.06
C GLY A 459 -33.54 15.01 18.48
N PRO A 460 -34.08 15.75 19.46
CA PRO A 460 -33.59 15.69 20.85
C PRO A 460 -33.82 14.30 21.46
N ARG A 461 -32.87 13.82 22.28
CA ARG A 461 -33.11 12.67 23.18
C ARG A 461 -34.28 13.03 24.10
N ASN A 462 -35.44 12.44 23.91
CA ASN A 462 -36.47 12.42 24.96
C ASN A 462 -36.02 11.47 26.07
N ASP A 463 -35.10 11.93 26.92
CA ASP A 463 -34.74 11.28 28.19
C ASP A 463 -35.68 11.76 29.33
N GLU A 464 -36.99 11.93 29.05
CA GLU A 464 -37.99 12.40 30.03
C GLU A 464 -39.10 11.39 30.37
N THR A 465 -38.96 10.10 30.03
CA THR A 465 -39.92 9.05 30.43
C THR A 465 -39.38 8.03 31.44
N MET A 466 -38.42 8.40 32.30
CA MET A 466 -38.09 7.64 33.51
C MET A 466 -38.13 8.50 34.79
N ALA A 467 -39.06 9.45 34.85
CA ALA A 467 -39.39 10.17 36.07
C ALA A 467 -40.90 10.34 36.23
N GLN A 468 -41.65 9.25 36.12
CA GLN A 468 -42.98 9.05 36.72
C GLN A 468 -43.51 7.66 36.32
N GLY A 469 -43.50 6.74 37.28
CA GLY A 469 -43.98 5.37 37.16
C GLY A 469 -43.73 4.63 38.45
#